data_AF-Q7R7D7-F1
#
_entry.id   AF-Q7R7D7-F1
#
_cell.length_a   1.000
_cell.length_b   1.000
_cell.length_c   1.000
_cell.angle_alpha   90.00
_cell.angle_beta   90.00
_cell.angle_gamma   90.00
#
_symmetry.space_group_name_H-M   'P 1'
#
loop_
_entity.id
_entity.type
_entity.pdbx_description
1 polymer ?
#
loop_
_entity_poly.entity_id
_entity_poly.type
_entity_poly.pdbx_seq_one_letter_code
_entity_poly.pdbx_strand_id
1 'polypeptide(L)'
;MESEKCRSSEDMKKEEIDLLENDSNKIIDNNNVCVDSKNFNEEMENKNKLLDVIKEGLSDIEKTLNGEGYAFSNLNCSYKNIEYIPKEIIEYMYLKYIDMSHNKIENISNLYKLE
;
A
#
# COMPACT_ATOMS: atom_id res chain seq x y z
N MET A 1 22.35 57.21 4.30
CA MET A 1 23.22 56.02 4.15
C MET A 1 24.33 56.21 5.15
N GLU A 2 24.12 55.75 6.37
CA GLU A 2 25.08 55.85 7.47
C GLU A 2 24.63 54.87 8.57
N SER A 3 25.57 54.00 8.96
CA SER A 3 25.84 53.34 10.25
C SER A 3 24.67 52.84 11.14
N GLU A 4 24.73 51.67 11.78
CA GLU A 4 25.79 51.18 12.66
C GLU A 4 25.84 49.64 12.74
N LYS A 5 27.06 49.13 12.93
CA LYS A 5 27.39 47.77 13.34
C LYS A 5 27.38 47.74 14.86
N CYS A 6 26.66 46.81 15.50
CA CYS A 6 27.06 46.25 16.79
C CYS A 6 26.38 44.89 17.04
N ARG A 7 27.22 43.86 17.25
CA ARG A 7 26.89 42.61 17.95
C ARG A 7 26.94 42.91 19.45
N SER A 8 26.04 42.33 20.23
CA SER A 8 26.29 42.04 21.64
C SER A 8 25.67 40.70 22.03
N SER A 9 26.41 40.00 22.87
CA SER A 9 26.27 38.65 23.39
C SER A 9 25.52 38.64 24.74
N GLU A 10 25.04 37.44 25.11
CA GLU A 10 24.66 36.94 26.45
C GLU A 10 23.16 36.88 26.84
N ASP A 11 22.81 35.75 27.47
CA ASP A 11 21.55 35.31 28.12
C ASP A 11 20.44 34.75 27.18
N MET A 12 20.28 33.45 26.86
CA MET A 12 20.35 32.17 27.59
C MET A 12 19.23 31.93 28.63
N LYS A 13 18.37 30.92 28.36
CA LYS A 13 17.44 30.15 29.26
C LYS A 13 16.12 30.85 29.61
N LYS A 14 14.92 30.27 29.66
CA LYS A 14 14.26 28.92 29.72
C LYS A 14 12.82 29.13 29.19
N GLU A 15 12.03 28.17 28.72
CA GLU A 15 11.48 26.98 29.38
C GLU A 15 11.10 25.97 28.27
N GLU A 16 11.66 24.75 28.31
CA GLU A 16 11.09 23.55 28.97
C GLU A 16 9.97 22.96 28.08
N ILE A 17 10.17 21.80 27.46
CA ILE A 17 10.12 20.49 28.10
C ILE A 17 11.26 19.57 27.61
N ASP A 18 12.06 19.15 28.57
CA ASP A 18 13.17 18.19 28.54
C ASP A 18 12.69 16.75 28.21
N LEU A 19 13.41 15.99 27.36
CA LEU A 19 14.43 14.95 27.68
C LEU A 19 13.88 13.80 28.56
N LEU A 20 14.24 12.52 28.46
CA LEU A 20 15.09 11.66 27.62
C LEU A 20 14.81 10.23 28.17
N GLU A 21 15.13 9.21 27.37
CA GLU A 21 15.69 7.89 27.74
C GLU A 21 15.14 7.12 28.96
N ASN A 22 14.83 5.83 28.74
CA ASN A 22 15.45 4.76 29.54
C ASN A 22 15.13 3.38 28.92
N ASP A 23 16.16 2.74 28.38
CA ASP A 23 16.28 1.29 28.31
C ASP A 23 16.32 0.71 29.74
N SER A 24 15.38 -0.18 30.07
CA SER A 24 15.59 -1.44 30.81
C SER A 24 14.34 -1.91 31.57
N ASN A 25 13.90 -3.11 31.22
CA ASN A 25 13.31 -4.12 32.11
C ASN A 25 11.95 -3.85 32.80
N LYS A 26 10.96 -4.59 32.28
CA LYS A 26 10.15 -5.58 33.03
C LYS A 26 8.95 -5.03 33.83
N ILE A 27 7.80 -5.01 33.17
CA ILE A 27 6.59 -5.61 33.76
C ILE A 27 6.05 -6.65 32.78
N ILE A 28 6.09 -7.89 33.26
CA ILE A 28 5.44 -9.07 32.72
C ILE A 28 3.95 -8.89 32.98
N ASP A 29 3.16 -8.65 31.94
CA ASP A 29 1.76 -9.05 31.97
C ASP A 29 1.68 -10.46 31.36
N ASN A 30 1.66 -11.42 32.29
CA ASN A 30 1.39 -12.83 32.04
C ASN A 30 0.03 -12.95 31.34
N ASN A 31 0.00 -12.96 30.01
CA ASN A 31 -0.99 -13.67 29.21
C ASN A 31 -0.39 -13.95 27.83
N ASN A 32 0.14 -15.16 27.73
CA ASN A 32 0.76 -15.82 26.58
C ASN A 32 0.03 -15.57 25.24
N VAL A 33 0.44 -14.55 24.46
CA VAL A 33 0.25 -14.52 23.00
C VAL A 33 1.51 -13.90 22.39
N CYS A 34 2.44 -14.75 21.98
CA CYS A 34 3.44 -14.39 20.99
C CYS A 34 2.71 -14.12 19.67
N VAL A 35 2.40 -12.85 19.39
CA VAL A 35 2.02 -12.44 18.04
C VAL A 35 3.33 -12.31 17.28
N ASP A 36 3.64 -13.34 16.49
CA ASP A 36 4.82 -13.40 15.66
C ASP A 36 4.91 -12.17 14.74
N SER A 37 5.93 -11.32 14.96
CA SER A 37 6.31 -10.23 14.06
C SER A 37 6.73 -10.69 12.65
N LYS A 38 6.62 -11.98 12.34
CA LYS A 38 6.88 -12.59 11.03
C LYS A 38 5.68 -12.49 10.10
N ASN A 39 4.45 -12.43 10.64
CA ASN A 39 3.23 -12.52 9.83
C ASN A 39 2.96 -11.26 8.98
N PHE A 40 3.35 -10.07 9.46
CA PHE A 40 3.08 -8.83 8.73
C PHE A 40 3.86 -8.70 7.41
N ASN A 41 5.08 -9.24 7.35
CA ASN A 41 5.92 -9.11 6.17
C ASN A 41 5.48 -10.08 5.05
N GLU A 42 5.03 -11.27 5.43
CA GLU A 42 4.63 -12.32 4.49
C GLU A 42 3.31 -11.97 3.77
N GLU A 43 2.32 -11.41 4.49
CA GLU A 43 1.06 -10.96 3.87
C GLU A 43 1.28 -9.86 2.84
N MET A 44 2.15 -8.89 3.14
CA MET A 44 2.45 -7.78 2.25
C MET A 44 3.24 -8.24 1.01
N GLU A 45 4.18 -9.16 1.18
CA GLU A 45 4.92 -9.77 0.07
C GLU A 45 4.00 -10.56 -0.88
N ASN A 46 3.08 -11.36 -0.31
CA ASN A 46 2.11 -12.14 -1.08
C ASN A 46 1.14 -11.24 -1.86
N LYS A 47 0.71 -10.13 -1.27
CA LYS A 47 -0.13 -9.14 -1.96
C LYS A 47 0.59 -8.49 -3.14
N ASN A 48 1.85 -8.09 -2.95
CA ASN A 48 2.64 -7.47 -4.02
C ASN A 48 2.81 -8.42 -5.21
N LYS A 49 3.12 -9.69 -4.93
CA LYS A 49 3.26 -10.72 -5.95
C LYS A 49 1.98 -10.90 -6.78
N LEU A 50 0.81 -10.89 -6.13
CA LEU A 50 -0.47 -11.01 -6.84
C LEU A 50 -0.75 -9.80 -7.73
N LEU A 51 -0.45 -8.60 -7.26
CA LEU A 51 -0.62 -7.39 -8.06
C LEU A 51 0.28 -7.39 -9.29
N ASP A 52 1.49 -7.92 -9.17
CA ASP A 52 2.40 -8.08 -10.30
C ASP A 52 1.85 -9.09 -11.33
N VAL A 53 1.27 -10.20 -10.88
CA VAL A 53 0.57 -11.16 -11.78
C VAL A 53 -0.59 -10.49 -12.52
N ILE A 54 -1.36 -9.62 -11.86
CA ILE A 54 -2.43 -8.86 -12.52
C ILE A 54 -1.85 -7.94 -13.59
N LYS A 55 -0.80 -7.18 -13.26
CA LYS A 55 -0.14 -6.27 -14.21
C LYS A 55 0.39 -7.01 -15.44
N GLU A 56 0.96 -8.21 -15.25
CA GLU A 56 1.42 -9.06 -16.35
C GLU A 56 0.29 -9.56 -17.25
N GLY A 57 -0.94 -9.68 -16.73
CA GLY A 57 -2.11 -10.12 -17.49
C GLY A 57 -2.82 -9.00 -18.23
N LEU A 58 -2.46 -7.73 -18.00
CA LEU A 58 -3.10 -6.59 -18.66
C LEU A 58 -2.66 -6.52 -20.12
N SER A 59 -3.65 -6.34 -20.99
CA SER A 59 -3.45 -6.19 -22.43
C SER A 59 -4.51 -5.27 -23.01
N ASP A 60 -4.28 -4.86 -24.26
CA ASP A 60 -5.13 -3.98 -25.04
C ASP A 60 -5.34 -2.59 -24.42
N ILE A 61 -4.81 -1.56 -25.05
CA ILE A 61 -4.97 -0.18 -24.61
C ILE A 61 -5.97 0.51 -25.52
N GLU A 62 -7.03 1.05 -24.91
CA GLU A 62 -8.12 1.71 -25.62
C GLU A 62 -8.42 3.08 -25.03
N LYS A 63 -9.05 3.94 -25.83
CA LYS A 63 -9.51 5.24 -25.37
C LYS A 63 -10.67 5.07 -24.39
N THR A 64 -10.66 5.78 -23.27
CA THR A 64 -11.73 5.75 -22.27
C THR A 64 -13.06 6.23 -22.87
N LEU A 65 -14.19 5.82 -22.28
CA LEU A 65 -15.54 6.17 -22.78
C LEU A 65 -15.78 7.68 -22.84
N ASN A 66 -15.24 8.43 -21.88
CA ASN A 66 -15.30 9.90 -21.85
C ASN A 66 -14.30 10.57 -22.82
N GLY A 67 -13.39 9.79 -23.42
CA GLY A 67 -12.40 10.28 -24.37
C GLY A 67 -11.22 11.05 -23.76
N GLU A 68 -11.11 11.10 -22.42
CA GLU A 68 -10.10 11.90 -21.72
C GLU A 68 -8.73 11.21 -21.63
N GLY A 69 -8.67 9.89 -21.82
CA GLY A 69 -7.41 9.15 -21.70
C GLY A 69 -7.43 7.79 -22.38
N TYR A 70 -6.41 7.00 -22.04
CA TYR A 70 -6.27 5.61 -22.45
C TYR A 70 -6.19 4.72 -21.22
N ALA A 71 -6.77 3.53 -21.31
CA ALA A 71 -6.76 2.54 -20.24
C ALA A 71 -6.68 1.12 -20.81
N PHE A 72 -6.29 0.17 -19.97
CA PHE A 72 -6.35 -1.25 -20.33
C PHE A 72 -7.79 -1.73 -20.44
N SER A 73 -8.10 -2.51 -21.47
CA SER A 73 -9.43 -3.05 -21.72
C SER A 73 -9.54 -4.57 -21.53
N ASN A 74 -8.40 -5.28 -21.43
CA ASN A 74 -8.38 -6.73 -21.29
C ASN A 74 -7.44 -7.20 -20.17
N LEU A 75 -7.87 -8.20 -19.40
CA LEU A 75 -7.09 -8.85 -18.35
C LEU A 75 -7.17 -10.37 -18.49
N ASN A 76 -6.04 -11.00 -18.77
CA ASN A 76 -5.90 -12.45 -18.77
C ASN A 76 -4.98 -12.93 -17.65
N CYS A 77 -5.59 -13.48 -16.61
CA CYS A 77 -4.92 -14.16 -15.50
C CYS A 77 -5.37 -15.62 -15.38
N SER A 78 -5.73 -16.26 -16.49
CA SER A 78 -6.10 -17.68 -16.49
C SER A 78 -4.93 -18.57 -16.05
N TYR A 79 -5.22 -19.65 -15.30
CA TYR A 79 -4.22 -20.63 -14.85
C TYR A 79 -3.05 -20.05 -14.03
N LYS A 80 -3.30 -19.07 -13.16
CA LYS A 80 -2.26 -18.39 -12.36
C LYS A 80 -2.21 -18.80 -10.89
N ASN A 81 -3.02 -19.79 -10.47
CA ASN A 81 -3.16 -20.21 -9.08
C ASN A 81 -3.56 -19.07 -8.12
N ILE A 82 -4.36 -18.12 -8.61
CA ILE A 82 -4.83 -16.99 -7.80
C ILE A 82 -5.90 -17.48 -6.82
N GLU A 83 -5.77 -17.11 -5.54
CA GLU A 83 -6.69 -17.55 -4.48
C GLU A 83 -7.73 -16.48 -4.12
N TYR A 84 -7.41 -15.21 -4.33
CA TYR A 84 -8.32 -14.09 -4.06
C TYR A 84 -8.09 -12.97 -5.08
N ILE A 85 -9.09 -12.10 -5.24
CA ILE A 85 -9.00 -10.91 -6.08
C ILE A 85 -8.66 -9.72 -5.17
N PRO A 86 -7.55 -9.00 -5.40
CA PRO A 86 -7.18 -7.87 -4.55
C PRO A 86 -8.15 -6.70 -4.74
N LYS A 87 -8.31 -5.85 -3.72
CA LYS A 87 -9.21 -4.68 -3.81
C LYS A 87 -8.71 -3.67 -4.85
N GLU A 88 -7.41 -3.66 -5.11
CA GLU A 88 -6.71 -2.83 -6.08
C GLU A 88 -7.14 -3.11 -7.53
N ILE A 89 -7.87 -4.19 -7.80
CA ILE A 89 -8.46 -4.44 -9.13
C ILE A 89 -9.31 -3.26 -9.62
N ILE A 90 -9.86 -2.47 -8.69
CA ILE A 90 -10.65 -1.25 -8.98
C ILE A 90 -9.87 -0.18 -9.73
N GLU A 91 -8.53 -0.18 -9.66
CA GLU A 91 -7.69 0.73 -10.44
C GLU A 91 -7.80 0.47 -11.96
N TYR A 92 -8.30 -0.72 -12.33
CA TYR A 92 -8.54 -1.14 -13.70
C TYR A 92 -10.03 -1.11 -14.06
N MET A 93 -10.78 -0.10 -13.59
CA MET A 93 -12.22 0.07 -13.82
C MET A 93 -12.65 0.06 -15.30
N TYR A 94 -11.74 0.33 -16.23
CA TYR A 94 -12.01 0.35 -17.66
C TYR A 94 -11.85 -1.01 -18.36
N LEU A 95 -11.55 -2.09 -17.63
CA LEU A 95 -11.51 -3.44 -18.17
C LEU A 95 -12.89 -3.84 -18.72
N LYS A 96 -12.90 -4.33 -19.96
CA LYS A 96 -14.08 -4.84 -20.66
C LYS A 96 -14.12 -6.36 -20.65
N TYR A 97 -12.95 -6.98 -20.68
CA TYR A 97 -12.78 -8.43 -20.72
C TYR A 97 -11.87 -8.86 -19.57
N ILE A 98 -12.35 -9.81 -18.78
CA ILE A 98 -11.62 -10.36 -17.64
C ILE A 98 -11.71 -11.88 -17.71
N ASP A 99 -10.56 -12.52 -17.93
CA ASP A 99 -10.39 -13.96 -17.81
C ASP A 99 -9.54 -14.29 -16.59
N MET A 100 -10.19 -14.76 -15.53
CA MET A 100 -9.56 -15.32 -14.34
C MET A 100 -9.91 -16.80 -14.16
N SER A 101 -10.24 -17.50 -15.25
CA SER A 101 -10.59 -18.91 -15.23
C SER A 101 -9.42 -19.80 -14.75
N HIS A 102 -9.74 -21.01 -14.31
CA HIS A 102 -8.74 -21.99 -13.85
C HIS A 102 -7.81 -21.48 -12.73
N ASN A 103 -8.38 -20.73 -11.79
CA ASN A 103 -7.74 -20.33 -10.55
C ASN A 103 -8.45 -20.97 -9.34
N LYS A 104 -8.10 -20.54 -8.13
CA LYS A 104 -8.67 -21.01 -6.86
C LYS A 104 -9.49 -19.90 -6.17
N ILE A 105 -10.08 -19.01 -6.96
CA ILE A 105 -10.80 -17.84 -6.46
C ILE A 105 -12.13 -18.27 -5.86
N GLU A 106 -12.31 -18.06 -4.57
CA GLU A 106 -13.57 -18.33 -3.87
C GLU A 106 -14.47 -17.09 -3.79
N ASN A 107 -13.85 -15.90 -3.74
CA ASN A 107 -14.56 -14.63 -3.54
C ASN A 107 -14.30 -13.67 -4.71
N ILE A 108 -15.38 -13.32 -5.40
CA ILE A 108 -15.36 -12.41 -6.56
C ILE A 108 -15.90 -11.01 -6.26
N SER A 109 -16.12 -10.67 -4.98
CA SER A 109 -16.79 -9.43 -4.58
C SER A 109 -16.07 -8.16 -5.03
N ASN A 110 -14.75 -8.22 -5.21
CA ASN A 110 -13.99 -7.07 -5.71
C ASN A 110 -14.21 -6.81 -7.21
N LEU A 111 -14.66 -7.80 -8.00
CA LEU A 111 -15.01 -7.58 -9.40
C LEU A 111 -16.32 -6.79 -9.55
N TYR A 112 -17.27 -6.94 -8.64
CA TYR A 112 -18.52 -6.15 -8.66
C TYR A 112 -18.32 -4.66 -8.38
N LYS A 113 -17.11 -4.25 -8.01
CA LYS A 113 -16.75 -2.83 -7.77
C LYS A 113 -16.19 -2.14 -9.02
N LEU A 114 -16.07 -2.87 -10.13
CA LEU A 114 -15.76 -2.30 -11.43
C LEU A 114 -17.07 -1.74 -11.99
N GLU A 115 -17.29 -0.43 -11.78
CA GLU A 115 -18.47 0.32 -12.23
C GLU A 115 -18.13 1.26 -13.39
#